data_AF-A0A662CWV0-F1
#
_entry.id   AF-A0A662CWV0-F1
#
_cell.length_a   1.000
_cell.length_b   1.000
_cell.length_c   1.000
_cell.angle_alpha   90.00
_cell.angle_beta   90.00
_cell.angle_gamma   90.00
#
_symmetry.space_group_name_H-M   'P 1'
#
loop_
_entity.id
_entity.type
_entity.pdbx_description
1 polymer ?
#
loop_
_entity_poly.entity_id
_entity_poly.type
_entity_poly.pdbx_seq_one_letter_code
_entity_poly.pdbx_strand_id
1 'polypeptide(L)' 'TISIINSKDQEIALGLANYDVDSMKCIQGHQSGKIESLLGFSYGNELVHHDNLVVV' A
#
# COMPACT_ATOMS: atom_id res chain seq x y z
N THR A 1 -11.00 -0.50 -1.71
CA THR A 1 -10.51 -0.77 -0.34
C THR A 1 -9.74 -2.07 -0.35
N ILE A 2 -8.81 -2.24 0.58
CA ILE A 2 -8.01 -3.46 0.76
C ILE A 2 -8.02 -3.86 2.23
N SER A 3 -8.00 -5.17 2.49
CA SER A 3 -7.78 -5.73 3.83
C SER A 3 -6.28 -5.89 4.06
N ILE A 4 -5.82 -5.48 5.24
CA ILE A 4 -4.44 -5.63 5.69
C ILE A 4 -4.42 -6.78 6.69
N ILE A 5 -3.70 -7.84 6.33
CA ILE A 5 -3.56 -9.04 7.14
C ILE A 5 -2.17 -9.10 7.76
N ASN A 6 -2.08 -9.68 8.96
CA ASN A 6 -0.81 -10.03 9.56
C ASN A 6 -0.28 -11.38 9.02
N SER A 7 0.91 -11.78 9.47
CA SER A 7 1.54 -13.06 9.06
C SER A 7 0.82 -14.32 9.57
N LYS A 8 -0.28 -14.19 10.31
CA LYS A 8 -1.13 -15.28 10.81
C LYS A 8 -2.49 -15.29 10.11
N ASP A 9 -2.62 -14.61 8.96
CA ASP A 9 -3.86 -14.45 8.19
C ASP A 9 -5.01 -13.79 8.97
N GLN A 10 -4.69 -12.97 9.98
CA GLN A 10 -5.70 -12.19 10.70
C GLN A 10 -5.77 -10.78 10.11
N GLU A 11 -6.97 -10.32 9.79
CA GLU A 11 -7.22 -8.93 9.42
C GLU A 11 -6.93 -8.02 10.62
N ILE A 12 -6.04 -7.04 10.40
CA ILE A 12 -5.63 -6.05 11.41
C ILE A 12 -6.08 -4.64 11.04
N ALA A 13 -6.40 -4.39 9.77
CA ALA A 13 -6.91 -3.11 9.32
C ALA A 13 -7.60 -3.21 7.95
N LEU A 14 -8.44 -2.23 7.65
CA LEU A 14 -9.03 -1.99 6.35
C LEU A 14 -8.63 -0.59 5.87
N GLY A 15 -8.29 -0.42 4.59
CA GLY A 15 -7.94 0.90 4.09
C GLY A 15 -8.17 1.13 2.60
N LEU A 16 -7.96 2.37 2.16
CA LEU A 16 -7.95 2.74 0.75
C LEU A 16 -6.51 2.73 0.22
N ALA A 17 -6.25 1.89 -0.78
CA ALA A 17 -4.96 1.85 -1.44
C ALA A 17 -4.81 3.01 -2.44
N ASN A 18 -3.65 3.66 -2.44
CA ASN A 18 -3.28 4.71 -3.39
C ASN A 18 -2.82 4.15 -4.74
N TYR A 19 -2.48 2.85 -4.78
CA TYR A 19 -1.96 2.16 -5.95
C TYR A 19 -2.85 0.95 -6.26
N ASP A 20 -2.98 0.61 -7.54
CA ASP A 20 -3.64 -0.61 -7.98
C ASP A 20 -2.78 -1.86 -7.70
N VAL A 21 -3.37 -3.04 -7.88
CA VAL A 21 -2.76 -4.32 -7.55
C VAL A 21 -1.43 -4.57 -8.28
N ASP A 22 -1.30 -4.15 -9.54
CA ASP A 22 -0.10 -4.41 -10.32
C ASP A 22 1.02 -3.45 -9.92
N SER A 23 0.69 -2.17 -9.73
CA SER A 23 1.60 -1.17 -9.16
C SER A 23 2.10 -1.58 -7.78
N MET A 24 1.20 -2.07 -6.90
CA MET A 24 1.55 -2.53 -5.55
C MET A 24 2.55 -3.69 -5.56
N LYS A 25 2.40 -4.65 -6.49
CA LYS A 25 3.35 -5.76 -6.64
C LYS A 25 4.72 -5.26 -7.08
N CYS A 26 4.78 -4.30 -8.01
CA CYS A 26 6.04 -3.74 -8.49
C CYS A 26 6.82 -3.02 -7.39
N ILE A 27 6.14 -2.29 -6.50
CA ILE A 27 6.78 -1.50 -5.42
C ILE A 27 6.90 -2.27 -4.10
N GLN A 28 6.37 -3.49 -4.01
CA GLN A 28 6.44 -4.30 -2.80
C GLN A 28 7.90 -4.50 -2.36
N GLY A 29 8.19 -4.26 -1.09
CA GLY A 29 9.53 -4.40 -0.53
C GLY A 29 10.53 -3.30 -0.93
N HIS A 30 10.11 -2.28 -1.67
CA HIS A 30 10.96 -1.15 -2.06
C HIS A 30 10.72 0.06 -1.15
N GLN A 31 11.75 0.88 -0.98
CA GLN A 31 11.63 2.17 -0.29
C GLN A 31 10.79 3.13 -1.13
N SER A 32 9.97 3.97 -0.50
CA SER A 32 9.03 4.86 -1.19
C SER A 32 9.69 5.81 -2.19
N GLY A 33 10.93 6.23 -1.94
CA GLY A 33 11.70 7.05 -2.89
C GLY A 33 11.99 6.38 -4.24
N LYS A 34 11.79 5.06 -4.35
CA LYS A 34 11.93 4.29 -5.60
C LYS A 34 10.63 4.16 -6.39
N ILE A 35 9.49 4.57 -5.83
CA ILE A 35 8.17 4.38 -6.46
C ILE A 35 8.11 5.05 -7.83
N GLU A 36 8.48 6.33 -7.91
CA GLU A 36 8.46 7.07 -9.18
C GLU A 36 9.41 6.47 -10.22
N SER A 37 10.57 5.96 -9.79
CA SER A 37 11.50 5.28 -10.70
C SER A 37 11.00 3.91 -11.19
N LEU A 38 10.21 3.21 -10.38
CA LEU A 38 9.66 1.88 -10.72
C LEU A 38 8.39 1.96 -11.57
N LEU A 39 7.53 2.94 -11.30
CA LEU A 39 6.21 3.09 -11.95
C LEU A 39 6.18 4.18 -13.02
N GLY A 40 7.14 5.11 -13.02
CA GLY A 40 7.12 6.31 -13.86
C GLY A 40 6.17 7.42 -13.35
N PHE A 41 5.52 7.19 -12.21
CA PHE A 41 4.65 8.14 -11.53
C PHE A 41 4.64 7.86 -10.03
N SER A 42 4.15 8.81 -9.24
CA SER A 42 3.92 8.63 -7.80
C SER A 42 2.64 9.35 -7.37
N TYR A 43 1.80 8.65 -6.62
CA TYR A 43 0.64 9.21 -5.90
C TYR A 43 0.97 9.53 -4.44
N GLY A 44 2.27 9.61 -4.11
CA GLY A 44 2.77 9.80 -2.76
C GLY A 44 3.55 8.58 -2.27
N ASN A 45 4.11 8.71 -1.06
CA ASN A 45 5.04 7.72 -0.52
C ASN A 45 4.36 6.58 0.24
N GLU A 46 3.04 6.62 0.36
CA GLU A 46 2.23 5.73 1.19
C GLU A 46 1.35 4.85 0.31
N LEU A 47 1.32 3.55 0.62
CA LEU A 47 0.46 2.58 -0.04
C LEU A 47 -0.98 2.67 0.46
N VAL A 48 -1.17 2.87 1.76
CA VAL A 48 -2.43 3.30 2.41
C VAL A 48 -2.09 4.47 3.31
N HIS A 49 -2.77 5.60 3.12
CA HIS A 49 -2.61 6.77 3.99
C HIS A 49 -3.28 6.52 5.35
N HIS A 50 -2.70 7.00 6.45
CA HIS A 50 -3.21 6.73 7.80
C HIS A 50 -4.64 7.25 8.04
N ASP A 51 -5.00 8.40 7.44
CA ASP A 51 -6.38 8.93 7.50
C ASP A 51 -7.40 8.05 6.76
N ASN A 52 -6.92 7.23 5.82
CA ASN A 52 -7.74 6.30 5.04
C ASN A 52 -7.60 4.86 5.53
N LEU A 53 -7.15 4.68 6.79
CA LEU A 53 -6.94 3.40 7.44
C LEU A 53 -7.81 3.29 8.69
N VAL A 54 -8.50 2.16 8.84
CA VAL A 54 -9.26 1.80 10.04
C VAL A 54 -8.63 0.53 10.63
N VAL A 55 -8.20 0.61 11.89
CA VAL A 55 -7.62 -0.52 12.65
C VAL A 55 -8.75 -1.33 13.29
N VAL A 56 -8.60 -2.65 13.31
CA VAL A 56 -9.54 -3.62 13.89
C VAL A 56 -9.05 -4.12 15.25
#